data_AF-A0ABD1JCE1-F1
#
_entry.id   AF-A0ABD1JCE1-F1
#
_cell.length_a   1.000
_cell.length_b   1.000
_cell.length_c   1.000
_cell.angle_alpha   90.00
_cell.angle_beta   90.00
_cell.angle_gamma   90.00
#
_symmetry.space_group_name_H-M   'P 1'
#
loop_
_entity.id
_entity.type
_entity.pdbx_description
1 polymer ?
#
loop_
_entity_poly.entity_id
_entity_poly.type
_entity_poly.pdbx_seq_one_letter_code
_entity_poly.pdbx_strand_id
1 'polypeptide(L)' 'MRYFNDTYQPEHYGAWLNVTVGGGGGGGRSHCEPCSERRKRLYVQDPITCKCSCKFTQLQCKSRQLELNERTCRCDKPRR' A
#
# COMPACT_ATOMS: atom_id res chain seq x y z
N MET A 1 -15.84 -19.22 -37.08
CA MET A 1 -15.54 -19.28 -35.63
C MET A 1 -15.33 -17.86 -35.14
N ARG A 2 -16.10 -17.38 -34.15
CA ARG A 2 -15.98 -16.01 -33.61
C ARG A 2 -14.83 -15.95 -32.60
N TYR A 3 -14.04 -14.89 -32.73
CA TYR A 3 -12.93 -14.48 -31.86
C TYR A 3 -13.34 -14.40 -30.39
N PHE A 4 -12.48 -14.88 -29.49
CA PHE A 4 -12.30 -14.27 -28.18
C PHE A 4 -10.80 -14.24 -27.85
N ASN A 5 -10.31 -13.02 -27.71
CA ASN A 5 -8.98 -12.64 -27.29
C ASN A 5 -9.07 -12.44 -25.77
N ASP A 6 -8.46 -13.31 -24.97
CA ASP A 6 -8.35 -13.09 -23.52
C ASP A 6 -7.09 -13.81 -23.02
N THR A 7 -5.98 -13.09 -23.06
CA THR A 7 -4.76 -13.49 -22.34
C THR A 7 -4.94 -13.08 -20.89
N TYR A 8 -5.46 -13.99 -20.07
CA TYR A 8 -5.52 -13.83 -18.62
C TYR A 8 -4.92 -15.09 -17.95
N GLN A 9 -3.80 -14.89 -17.25
CA GLN A 9 -3.12 -15.80 -16.30
C GLN A 9 -4.10 -16.35 -15.26
N PRO A 10 -3.97 -17.56 -14.69
CA PRO A 10 -2.79 -18.14 -13.98
C PRO A 10 -2.53 -19.58 -14.51
N GLU A 11 -1.51 -20.38 -14.15
CA GLU A 11 -1.27 -21.03 -12.87
C GLU A 11 0.10 -21.76 -12.94
N HIS A 12 0.72 -22.03 -11.78
CA HIS A 12 1.64 -23.15 -11.53
C HIS A 12 3.04 -23.13 -12.19
N TYR A 13 3.99 -22.48 -11.53
CA TYR A 13 5.20 -23.18 -11.10
C TYR A 13 5.52 -22.79 -9.66
N GLY A 14 5.33 -23.75 -8.75
CA GLY A 14 5.84 -23.65 -7.40
C GLY A 14 7.36 -23.69 -7.45
N ALA A 15 7.97 -22.68 -6.83
CA ALA A 15 9.31 -22.78 -6.29
C ALA A 15 9.31 -22.03 -4.96
N TRP A 16 9.07 -22.76 -3.87
CA TRP A 16 9.51 -22.34 -2.55
C TRP A 16 11.04 -22.36 -2.57
N LEU A 17 11.65 -21.30 -3.09
CA LEU A 17 13.05 -21.05 -2.81
C LEU A 17 13.12 -20.74 -1.31
N ASN A 18 13.58 -21.72 -0.54
CA ASN A 18 14.13 -21.53 0.80
C ASN A 18 15.32 -20.59 0.69
N VAL A 19 15.04 -19.29 0.65
CA VAL A 19 16.04 -18.25 0.88
C VAL A 19 16.04 -17.99 2.37
N THR A 20 16.80 -18.79 3.12
CA THR A 20 17.38 -18.32 4.37
C THR A 20 18.39 -17.24 4.03
N VAL A 21 17.93 -16.00 3.84
CA VAL A 21 18.79 -14.83 4.06
C VAL A 21 18.80 -14.60 5.57
N GLY A 22 19.69 -15.33 6.23
CA GLY A 22 20.36 -14.81 7.40
C GLY A 22 21.27 -13.69 6.91
N GLY A 23 20.82 -12.45 7.13
CA GLY A 23 21.56 -11.25 6.76
C GLY A 23 20.76 -10.07 7.24
N GLY A 24 21.24 -9.43 8.31
CA GLY A 24 20.58 -8.32 8.99
C GLY A 24 20.10 -7.26 8.01
N GLY A 25 18.82 -7.32 7.66
CA GLY A 25 18.14 -6.23 6.99
C GLY A 25 18.04 -5.13 8.02
N GLY A 26 19.00 -4.21 7.98
CA GLY A 26 19.01 -3.01 8.81
C GLY A 26 17.64 -2.39 8.73
N GLY A 27 16.83 -2.62 9.77
CA GLY A 27 15.65 -1.85 10.03
C GLY A 27 16.18 -0.45 10.18
N GLY A 28 16.08 0.33 9.09
CA GLY A 28 16.45 1.73 9.09
C GLY A 28 15.79 2.28 10.33
N ARG A 29 16.60 2.64 11.32
CA ARG A 29 16.11 3.35 12.49
C ARG A 29 15.72 4.70 11.95
N SER A 30 14.55 4.79 11.31
CA SER A 30 13.86 6.03 11.09
C SER A 30 13.80 6.63 12.48
N HIS A 31 14.60 7.66 12.73
CA HIS A 31 14.59 8.39 14.00
C HIS A 31 13.21 9.02 14.22
N CYS A 32 12.39 9.04 13.18
CA CYS A 32 11.00 9.40 13.17
C CYS A 32 10.11 8.39 13.91
N GLU A 33 9.25 8.93 14.75
CA GLU A 33 8.13 8.17 15.31
C GLU A 33 7.18 7.73 14.19
N PRO A 34 6.55 6.55 14.32
CA PRO A 34 5.60 6.08 13.32
C PRO A 34 4.37 7.01 13.26
N CYS A 35 3.96 7.40 12.05
CA CYS A 35 2.77 8.24 11.81
C CYS A 35 1.48 7.73 12.45
N SER A 36 1.37 6.41 12.62
CA SER A 36 0.23 5.76 13.26
C SER A 36 0.66 4.42 13.81
N GLU A 37 0.36 4.15 15.08
CA GLU A 37 0.76 2.88 15.72
C GLU A 37 0.15 1.67 15.01
N ARG A 38 -1.12 1.77 14.59
CA ARG A 38 -1.91 0.65 14.09
C ARG A 38 -2.00 0.57 12.57
N ARG A 39 -1.80 1.68 11.85
CA ARG A 39 -2.13 1.79 10.42
C ARG A 39 -0.97 2.31 9.56
N LYS A 40 0.26 1.91 9.87
CA LYS A 40 1.51 2.32 9.18
C LYS A 40 1.44 2.22 7.64
N ARG A 41 0.67 1.27 7.10
CA ARG A 41 0.53 1.04 5.64
C ARG A 41 -0.26 2.11 4.87
N LEU A 42 -1.06 2.94 5.57
CA LEU A 42 -1.88 3.98 4.94
C LEU A 42 -1.17 5.34 4.89
N TYR A 43 -0.07 5.47 5.62
CA TYR A 43 0.71 6.69 5.70
C TYR A 43 2.03 6.49 4.97
N VAL A 44 2.50 7.55 4.33
CA VAL A 44 3.85 7.67 3.78
C VAL A 44 4.59 8.65 4.67
N GLN A 45 5.76 8.25 5.16
CA GLN A 45 6.61 9.10 5.97
C GLN A 45 7.81 9.58 5.16
N ASP A 46 8.06 10.88 5.17
CA ASP A 46 9.29 11.45 4.64
C ASP A 46 10.47 11.08 5.56
N PRO A 47 11.51 10.40 5.05
CA PRO A 47 12.64 9.94 5.86
C PRO A 47 13.54 11.08 6.37
N ILE A 48 13.48 12.27 5.77
CA ILE A 48 14.29 13.44 6.14
C ILE A 48 13.53 14.32 7.13
N THR A 49 12.25 14.59 6.86
CA THR A 49 11.45 15.53 7.66
C THR A 49 10.53 14.87 8.68
N CYS A 50 10.42 13.54 8.66
CA CYS A 50 9.48 12.75 9.46
C CYS A 50 8.00 13.09 9.22
N LYS A 51 7.68 13.92 8.21
CA LYS A 51 6.30 14.32 7.91
C LYS A 51 5.50 13.14 7.39
N CYS A 52 4.27 13.05 7.87
CA CYS A 52 3.33 12.01 7.53
C CYS A 52 2.31 12.52 6.53
N SER A 53 2.14 11.80 5.43
CA SER A 53 1.13 12.09 4.41
C SER A 53 0.30 10.84 4.12
N CYS A 54 -0.89 11.00 3.58
CA CYS A 54 -1.70 9.87 3.15
C CYS A 54 -1.12 9.22 1.91
N LYS A 55 -1.08 7.88 1.89
CA LYS A 55 -0.69 7.12 0.70
C LYS A 55 -1.63 7.38 -0.48
N PHE A 56 -2.91 7.55 -0.19
CA PHE A 56 -3.93 7.80 -1.20
C PHE A 56 -4.28 9.28 -1.27
N THR A 57 -4.49 9.78 -2.48
CA THR A 57 -5.01 11.13 -2.72
C THR A 57 -6.53 11.13 -2.84
N GLN A 58 -7.15 12.30 -2.71
CA GLN A 58 -8.60 12.43 -2.85
C GLN A 58 -9.09 11.99 -4.24
N LEU A 59 -8.30 12.26 -5.29
CA LEU A 59 -8.58 11.82 -6.66
C LEU A 59 -8.58 10.29 -6.78
N GLN A 60 -7.63 9.60 -6.12
CA GLN A 60 -7.56 8.13 -6.13
C GLN A 60 -8.75 7.49 -5.42
N CYS A 61 -9.21 8.06 -4.29
CA CYS A 61 -10.43 7.60 -3.64
C CYS A 61 -11.67 7.89 -4.50
N LYS A 62 -11.74 9.08 -5.12
CA LYS A 62 -12.86 9.49 -5.99
C LYS A 62 -13.00 8.58 -7.21
N SER A 63 -11.88 8.14 -7.81
CA SER A 63 -11.89 7.15 -8.90
C SER A 63 -12.53 5.82 -8.49
N ARG A 64 -12.56 5.51 -7.19
CA ARG A 64 -13.19 4.31 -6.62
C ARG A 64 -14.59 4.58 -6.08
N GLN A 65 -15.16 5.76 -6.36
CA GLN A 65 -16.45 6.23 -5.82
C GLN A 65 -16.47 6.30 -4.28
N LEU A 66 -15.31 6.60 -3.69
CA LEU A 66 -15.12 6.76 -2.25
C LEU A 66 -14.57 8.17 -1.96
N GLU A 67 -14.64 8.59 -0.70
CA GLU A 67 -14.04 9.84 -0.24
C GLU A 67 -12.83 9.56 0.66
N LEU A 68 -11.76 10.33 0.47
CA LEU A 68 -10.58 10.23 1.32
C LEU A 68 -10.89 10.87 2.68
N ASN A 69 -10.76 10.07 3.72
CA ASN A 69 -10.75 10.54 5.09
C ASN A 69 -9.32 10.94 5.47
N GLU A 70 -9.00 12.22 5.38
CA GLU A 70 -7.66 12.75 5.66
C GLU A 70 -7.17 12.45 7.09
N ARG A 71 -8.09 12.26 8.05
CA ARG A 71 -7.72 11.90 9.43
C ARG A 71 -7.19 10.47 9.54
N THR A 72 -7.71 9.55 8.71
CA THR A 72 -7.39 8.12 8.81
C THR A 72 -6.68 7.56 7.58
N CYS A 73 -6.48 8.40 6.55
CA CYS A 73 -5.97 8.06 5.23
C CYS A 73 -6.69 6.86 4.58
N ARG A 74 -7.99 6.71 4.84
CA ARG A 74 -8.85 5.67 4.26
C ARG A 74 -9.76 6.26 3.19
N CYS A 75 -9.98 5.49 2.13
CA CYS A 75 -11.09 5.76 1.23
C CYS A 75 -12.35 5.13 1.84
N ASP A 76 -13.22 5.94 2.43
CA ASP A 76 -14.47 5.50 3.04
C ASP A 76 -15.66 5.82 2.11
N LYS A 77 -16.77 5.11 2.29
CA LYS A 77 -18.00 5.42 1.53
C LYS A 77 -18.50 6.81 1.95
N PRO A 78 -18.94 7.65 0.99
CA PRO A 78 -19.58 8.91 1.34
C PRO A 78 -20.78 8.61 2.24
N ARG A 79 -20.85 9.26 3.41
CA ARG A 79 -22.06 9.23 4.24
C ARG A 79 -23.11 10.11 3.55
N ARG A 80 -23.90 9.49 2.69
CA ARG A 80 -25.16 10.05 2.16
C ARG A 80 -26.34 9.40 2.87
#